data_AF-A0A1G3UJB2-F1
#
_entry.id   AF-A0A1G3UJB2-F1
#
_cell.length_a   1.000
_cell.length_b   1.000
_cell.length_c   1.000
_cell.angle_alpha   90.00
_cell.angle_beta   90.00
_cell.angle_gamma   90.00
#
_symmetry.space_group_name_H-M   'P 1'
#
loop_
_entity.id
_entity.type
_entity.pdbx_description
1 polymer ?
#
loop_
_entity_poly.entity_id
_entity_poly.type
_entity_poly.pdbx_seq_one_letter_code
_entity_poly.pdbx_strand_id
1 'polypeptide(L)'
;MNLHKIEEKVRSYTKFIKEIEVIYHDGYPFALVYPDFDALREAKIINIEEEIKWYAIELYNMESDEDEKIRGYKILTDKIDEMAEPDDDVYAILKSYVATLTKCEILPSSHLELDLGLDSLNYVELFVFIQESFGVKIDEAIFSNIMKMQDLYLYVKAYTLYIRPSMLAWEDILSKEIDEKLVYSPFIMTIYKTVLYPFFKLYFRLEVVGEENIPTYPCIIAPSHQSMLDGFLIESILPYKILKKSFFLAYKQVFGTPLLSPLSKHGQTILIDANENLKHTMQHCALP
;
A
#
# COMPACT_ATOMS: atom_id res chain seq x y z
N MET A 1 11.10 -11.45 -29.40
CA MET A 1 11.23 -11.07 -27.99
C MET A 1 12.43 -11.76 -27.35
N ASN A 2 13.33 -11.01 -26.73
CA ASN A 2 14.49 -11.54 -26.00
C ASN A 2 14.23 -11.38 -24.49
N LEU A 3 13.86 -12.47 -23.81
CA LEU A 3 13.45 -12.45 -22.40
C LEU A 3 14.58 -12.01 -21.46
N HIS A 4 15.84 -12.37 -21.76
CA HIS A 4 16.99 -11.93 -20.97
C HIS A 4 17.18 -10.40 -21.02
N LYS A 5 16.86 -9.77 -22.16
CA LYS A 5 16.89 -8.31 -22.26
C LYS A 5 15.81 -7.66 -21.39
N ILE A 6 14.65 -8.31 -21.25
CA ILE A 6 13.57 -7.86 -20.35
C ILE A 6 14.06 -7.92 -18.91
N GLU A 7 14.64 -9.04 -18.49
CA GLU A 7 15.21 -9.25 -17.14
C GLU A 7 16.22 -8.16 -16.77
N GLU A 8 17.21 -7.91 -17.64
CA GLU A 8 18.21 -6.86 -17.43
C GLU A 8 17.58 -5.46 -17.31
N LYS A 9 16.58 -5.16 -18.16
CA LYS A 9 15.92 -3.86 -18.16
C LYS A 9 15.09 -3.65 -16.89
N VAL A 10 14.32 -4.66 -16.46
CA VAL A 10 13.53 -4.61 -15.21
C VAL A 10 14.45 -4.38 -14.00
N ARG A 11 15.56 -5.14 -13.90
CA ARG A 11 16.54 -4.97 -12.81
C ARG A 11 17.23 -3.61 -12.81
N SER A 12 17.27 -2.91 -13.94
CA SER A 12 17.89 -1.58 -14.00
C SER A 12 17.05 -0.48 -13.33
N TYR A 13 15.75 -0.69 -13.15
CA TYR A 13 14.85 0.29 -12.51
C TYR A 13 14.91 0.27 -10.98
N THR A 14 15.30 -0.86 -10.38
CA THR A 14 15.29 -1.02 -8.93
C THR A 14 16.44 -1.86 -8.41
N LYS A 15 16.93 -1.52 -7.22
CA LYS A 15 17.90 -2.33 -6.47
C LYS A 15 17.26 -3.44 -5.63
N PHE A 16 15.93 -3.51 -5.58
CA PHE A 16 15.18 -4.43 -4.70
C PHE A 16 14.93 -5.80 -5.32
N ILE A 17 15.44 -6.06 -6.52
CA ILE A 17 15.36 -7.36 -7.19
C ILE A 17 16.75 -7.99 -7.21
N LYS A 18 16.91 -9.09 -6.47
CA LYS A 18 18.16 -9.86 -6.47
C LYS A 18 18.26 -10.70 -7.73
N GLU A 19 17.21 -11.45 -8.03
CA GLU A 19 17.10 -12.31 -9.22
C GLU A 19 15.71 -12.16 -9.86
N ILE A 20 15.65 -12.23 -11.18
CA ILE A 20 14.40 -12.29 -11.95
C ILE A 20 14.61 -13.23 -13.13
N GLU A 21 13.61 -14.07 -13.37
CA GLU A 21 13.51 -14.91 -14.57
C GLU A 21 12.20 -14.58 -15.27
N VAL A 22 12.25 -14.27 -16.56
CA VAL A 22 11.05 -14.02 -17.36
C VAL A 22 10.81 -15.22 -18.26
N ILE A 23 9.66 -15.85 -18.07
CA ILE A 23 9.20 -16.99 -18.86
C ILE A 23 8.04 -16.58 -19.76
N TYR A 24 7.78 -17.38 -20.79
CA TYR A 24 6.56 -17.23 -21.58
C TYR A 24 5.48 -18.15 -21.02
N HIS A 25 4.40 -17.57 -20.50
CA HIS A 25 3.30 -18.30 -19.86
C HIS A 25 1.97 -17.71 -20.34
N ASP A 26 1.03 -18.58 -20.72
CA ASP A 26 -0.31 -18.19 -21.22
C ASP A 26 -0.32 -17.14 -22.35
N GLY A 27 0.71 -17.14 -23.20
CA GLY A 27 0.79 -16.26 -24.36
C GLY A 27 1.39 -14.88 -24.08
N TYR A 28 1.98 -14.67 -22.91
CA TYR A 28 2.64 -13.40 -22.54
C TYR A 28 3.88 -13.62 -21.67
N PRO A 29 4.77 -12.61 -21.56
CA PRO A 29 5.86 -12.59 -20.58
C PRO A 29 5.33 -12.60 -19.14
N PHE A 30 5.83 -13.55 -18.34
CA PHE A 30 5.53 -13.72 -16.93
C PHE A 30 6.83 -13.69 -16.12
N ALA A 31 6.89 -12.85 -15.09
CA ALA A 31 8.11 -12.68 -14.28
C ALA A 31 8.09 -13.51 -12.99
N LEU A 32 9.15 -14.25 -12.73
CA LEU A 32 9.46 -14.85 -11.43
C LEU A 32 10.51 -13.98 -10.75
N VAL A 33 10.13 -13.30 -9.67
CA VAL A 33 10.97 -12.29 -9.01
C VAL A 33 11.40 -12.78 -7.64
N TYR A 34 12.71 -12.86 -7.39
CA TYR A 34 13.24 -13.09 -6.05
C TYR A 34 13.80 -11.76 -5.49
N PRO A 35 13.16 -11.21 -4.45
CA PRO A 35 13.54 -9.91 -3.88
C PRO A 35 14.93 -9.91 -3.23
N ASP A 36 15.55 -8.74 -3.19
CA ASP A 36 16.67 -8.45 -2.29
C ASP A 36 16.14 -8.01 -0.92
N PHE A 37 15.89 -8.98 -0.04
CA PHE A 37 15.34 -8.73 1.30
C PHE A 37 16.24 -7.85 2.17
N ASP A 38 17.56 -7.90 1.99
CA ASP A 38 18.49 -7.04 2.75
C ASP A 38 18.36 -5.58 2.29
N ALA A 39 18.33 -5.35 0.96
CA ALA A 39 18.12 -4.01 0.41
C ALA A 39 16.76 -3.41 0.79
N LEU A 40 15.69 -4.22 0.81
CA LEU A 40 14.35 -3.81 1.23
C LEU A 40 14.32 -3.41 2.71
N ARG A 41 14.96 -4.21 3.57
CA ARG A 41 15.11 -3.95 5.01
C ARG A 41 15.89 -2.66 5.27
N GLU A 42 17.01 -2.44 4.59
CA GLU A 42 17.78 -1.19 4.69
C GLU A 42 16.95 0.03 4.27
N ALA A 43 16.09 -0.13 3.27
CA ALA A 43 15.19 0.91 2.80
C ALA A 43 13.89 1.06 3.63
N LYS A 44 13.66 0.18 4.62
CA LYS A 44 12.45 0.11 5.46
C LYS A 44 11.16 -0.07 4.66
N ILE A 45 11.22 -0.86 3.59
CA ILE A 45 10.06 -1.17 2.76
C ILE A 45 9.38 -2.41 3.34
N ILE A 46 8.09 -2.32 3.61
CA ILE A 46 7.27 -3.39 4.18
C ILE A 46 6.16 -3.88 3.24
N ASN A 47 5.90 -3.15 2.16
CA ASN A 47 4.95 -3.50 1.11
C ASN A 47 5.72 -3.87 -0.16
N ILE A 48 6.34 -5.05 -0.14
CA ILE A 48 7.26 -5.57 -1.15
C ILE A 48 6.55 -5.79 -2.49
N GLU A 49 5.31 -6.28 -2.47
CA GLU A 49 4.56 -6.56 -3.70
C GLU A 49 4.29 -5.28 -4.48
N GLU A 50 3.75 -4.26 -3.82
CA GLU A 50 3.49 -2.96 -4.47
C GLU A 50 4.79 -2.27 -4.90
N GLU A 51 5.87 -2.39 -4.13
CA GLU A 51 7.18 -1.84 -4.51
C GLU A 51 7.69 -2.46 -5.83
N ILE A 52 7.70 -3.80 -5.93
CA ILE A 52 8.17 -4.50 -7.14
C ILE A 52 7.25 -4.24 -8.33
N LYS A 53 5.93 -4.29 -8.10
CA LYS A 53 4.93 -4.01 -9.13
C LYS A 53 5.14 -2.65 -9.76
N TRP A 54 5.13 -1.58 -8.97
CA TRP A 54 5.16 -0.22 -9.49
C TRP A 54 6.54 0.21 -9.96
N TYR A 55 7.59 -0.11 -9.20
CA TYR A 55 8.94 0.43 -9.43
C TYR A 55 9.87 -0.52 -10.18
N ALA A 56 9.36 -1.66 -10.65
CA ALA A 56 10.09 -2.54 -11.56
C ALA A 56 9.23 -2.93 -12.77
N ILE A 57 8.11 -3.61 -12.54
CA ILE A 57 7.31 -4.22 -13.61
C ILE A 57 6.57 -3.16 -14.42
N GLU A 58 5.85 -2.26 -13.76
CA GLU A 58 5.07 -1.23 -14.45
C GLU A 58 5.95 -0.18 -15.13
N LEU A 59 7.06 0.23 -14.51
CA LEU A 59 8.04 1.12 -15.17
C LEU A 59 8.60 0.49 -16.45
N TYR A 60 8.90 -0.81 -16.43
CA TYR A 60 9.30 -1.52 -17.64
C TYR A 60 8.16 -1.53 -18.68
N ASN A 61 6.94 -1.90 -18.27
CA ASN A 61 5.79 -1.98 -19.16
C ASN A 61 5.45 -0.64 -19.84
N MET A 62 5.66 0.48 -19.14
CA MET A 62 5.44 1.82 -19.69
C MET A 62 6.33 2.15 -20.90
N GLU A 63 7.53 1.55 -20.97
CA GLU A 63 8.50 1.78 -22.05
C GLU A 63 8.59 0.64 -23.06
N SER A 64 7.70 -0.36 -22.96
CA SER A 64 7.81 -1.60 -23.74
C SER A 64 6.68 -1.73 -24.77
N ASP A 65 7.00 -2.39 -25.88
CA ASP A 65 6.04 -2.74 -26.92
C ASP A 65 5.00 -3.74 -26.36
N GLU A 66 3.78 -3.74 -26.92
CA GLU A 66 2.65 -4.50 -26.37
C GLU A 66 2.90 -6.01 -26.21
N ASP A 67 3.71 -6.60 -27.09
CA ASP A 67 4.09 -8.02 -27.06
C ASP A 67 5.23 -8.35 -26.10
N GLU A 68 5.96 -7.34 -25.61
CA GLU A 68 7.03 -7.49 -24.62
C GLU A 68 6.57 -7.19 -23.18
N LYS A 69 5.37 -6.61 -23.00
CA LYS A 69 4.83 -6.29 -21.67
C LYS A 69 4.68 -7.52 -20.78
N ILE A 70 5.16 -7.42 -19.55
CA ILE A 70 4.97 -8.41 -18.49
C ILE A 70 3.52 -8.29 -18.01
N ARG A 71 2.69 -9.32 -18.25
CA ARG A 71 1.26 -9.31 -17.88
C ARG A 71 0.96 -10.08 -16.60
N GLY A 72 1.95 -10.77 -16.06
CA GLY A 72 1.83 -11.46 -14.78
C GLY A 72 3.20 -11.59 -14.14
N TYR A 73 3.21 -11.68 -12.82
CA TYR A 73 4.43 -11.93 -12.07
C TYR A 73 4.11 -12.73 -10.81
N LYS A 74 5.12 -13.38 -10.26
CA LYS A 74 5.09 -14.02 -8.96
C LYS A 74 6.35 -13.64 -8.21
N ILE A 75 6.17 -13.11 -7.01
CA ILE A 75 7.27 -12.83 -6.09
C ILE A 75 7.53 -14.11 -5.30
N LEU A 76 8.79 -14.53 -5.28
CA LEU A 76 9.26 -15.74 -4.64
C LEU A 76 9.81 -15.41 -3.25
N THR A 77 9.65 -16.37 -2.34
CA THR A 77 10.20 -16.33 -0.99
C THR A 77 11.24 -17.41 -0.81
N ASP A 78 11.95 -17.37 0.31
CA ASP A 78 12.75 -18.51 0.75
C ASP A 78 11.87 -19.76 0.86
N LYS A 79 12.47 -20.94 0.73
CA LYS A 79 11.75 -22.18 1.00
C LYS A 79 11.20 -22.14 2.43
N ILE A 80 9.95 -22.51 2.56
CA ILE A 80 9.31 -22.74 3.85
C ILE A 80 10.03 -23.92 4.49
N ASP A 81 10.68 -23.67 5.63
CA ASP A 81 11.31 -24.69 6.44
C ASP A 81 10.32 -25.21 7.49
N GLU A 82 10.16 -26.53 7.56
CA GLU A 82 9.36 -27.16 8.61
C GLU A 82 10.09 -27.01 9.95
N MET A 83 9.78 -25.92 10.64
CA MET A 83 10.25 -25.62 11.98
C MET A 83 9.19 -26.00 13.01
N ALA A 84 9.63 -26.52 14.15
CA ALA A 84 8.73 -26.80 15.26
C ALA A 84 8.08 -25.49 15.75
N GLU A 85 6.75 -25.50 15.87
CA GLU A 85 6.03 -24.36 16.42
C GLU A 85 6.37 -24.15 17.89
N PRO A 86 6.62 -22.90 18.32
CA PRO A 86 6.78 -22.59 19.73
C PRO A 86 5.51 -22.94 20.52
N ASP A 87 5.67 -23.74 21.57
CA ASP A 87 4.58 -24.11 22.48
C ASP A 87 4.53 -23.12 23.66
N ASP A 88 3.99 -21.92 23.40
CA ASP A 88 3.68 -20.94 24.44
C ASP A 88 2.50 -20.03 24.08
N ASP A 89 1.95 -19.38 25.10
CA ASP A 89 0.76 -18.51 24.99
C ASP A 89 0.97 -17.37 24.00
N VAL A 90 2.17 -16.79 23.90
CA VAL A 90 2.44 -15.66 23.00
C VAL A 90 2.33 -16.11 21.55
N TYR A 91 2.96 -17.24 21.21
CA TYR A 91 2.85 -17.78 19.85
C TYR A 91 1.42 -18.20 19.52
N ALA A 92 0.73 -18.89 20.44
CA ALA A 92 -0.65 -19.33 20.23
C ALA A 92 -1.61 -18.14 19.99
N ILE A 93 -1.48 -17.07 20.78
CA ILE A 93 -2.29 -15.86 20.64
C ILE A 93 -1.96 -15.14 19.33
N LEU A 94 -0.67 -14.95 19.00
CA LEU A 94 -0.27 -14.32 17.73
C LEU A 94 -0.77 -15.11 16.52
N LYS A 95 -0.54 -16.43 16.50
CA LYS A 95 -0.96 -17.30 15.40
C LYS A 95 -2.48 -17.30 15.23
N SER A 96 -3.25 -17.35 16.33
CA SER A 96 -4.71 -17.31 16.26
C SER A 96 -5.25 -15.99 15.70
N TYR A 97 -4.59 -14.86 16.00
CA TYR A 97 -4.95 -13.58 15.41
C TYR A 97 -4.54 -13.48 13.93
N VAL A 98 -3.32 -13.87 13.57
CA VAL A 98 -2.89 -13.87 12.15
C VAL A 98 -3.79 -14.77 11.31
N ALA A 99 -4.29 -15.88 11.87
CA ALA A 99 -5.25 -16.77 11.20
C ALA A 99 -6.60 -16.10 10.90
N THR A 100 -6.96 -14.97 11.52
CA THR A 100 -8.15 -14.20 11.13
C THR A 100 -7.91 -13.30 9.92
N LEU A 101 -6.64 -13.00 9.61
CA LEU A 101 -6.23 -12.10 8.52
C LEU A 101 -5.90 -12.86 7.23
N THR A 102 -5.49 -14.13 7.34
CA THR A 102 -5.11 -14.95 6.18
C THR A 102 -5.91 -16.26 6.08
N LYS A 103 -6.00 -16.80 4.86
CA LYS A 103 -6.48 -18.15 4.60
C LYS A 103 -5.34 -19.16 4.37
N CYS A 104 -4.10 -18.68 4.33
CA CYS A 104 -2.92 -19.50 4.15
C CYS A 104 -2.59 -20.27 5.44
N GLU A 105 -1.90 -21.40 5.27
CA GLU A 105 -1.31 -22.10 6.40
C GLU A 105 -0.18 -21.26 7.02
N ILE A 106 -0.21 -21.12 8.34
CA ILE A 106 0.76 -20.30 9.08
C ILE A 106 1.83 -21.21 9.66
N LEU A 107 3.06 -21.05 9.18
CA LEU A 107 4.24 -21.73 9.68
C LEU A 107 5.21 -20.70 10.28
N PRO A 108 6.12 -21.09 11.20
CA PRO A 108 7.09 -20.16 11.77
C PRO A 108 7.95 -19.44 10.71
N SER A 109 8.33 -20.13 9.64
CA SER A 109 9.13 -19.55 8.56
C SER A 109 8.34 -18.68 7.57
N SER A 110 7.00 -18.66 7.65
CA SER A 110 6.15 -17.94 6.70
C SER A 110 6.43 -16.44 6.72
N HIS A 111 6.67 -15.87 5.55
CA HIS A 111 6.72 -14.44 5.33
C HIS A 111 5.31 -13.84 5.41
N LEU A 112 5.16 -12.79 6.21
CA LEU A 112 3.86 -12.17 6.52
C LEU A 112 3.17 -11.63 5.26
N GLU A 113 3.90 -10.95 4.38
CA GLU A 113 3.37 -10.50 3.08
C GLU A 113 3.30 -11.64 2.06
N LEU A 114 4.46 -12.14 1.64
CA LEU A 114 4.59 -12.94 0.43
C LEU A 114 4.06 -14.38 0.55
N ASP A 115 4.02 -14.95 1.76
CA ASP A 115 3.44 -16.29 1.99
C ASP A 115 2.01 -16.22 2.56
N LEU A 116 1.75 -15.30 3.49
CA LEU A 116 0.45 -15.18 4.16
C LEU A 116 -0.50 -14.17 3.49
N GLY A 117 -0.03 -13.37 2.55
CA GLY A 117 -0.83 -12.38 1.82
C GLY A 117 -1.32 -11.23 2.70
N LEU A 118 -0.63 -10.92 3.80
CA LEU A 118 -0.98 -9.75 4.61
C LEU A 118 -0.61 -8.47 3.87
N ASP A 119 -1.52 -7.51 3.87
CA ASP A 119 -1.31 -6.20 3.28
C ASP A 119 -1.01 -5.10 4.32
N SER A 120 -0.83 -3.86 3.86
CA SER A 120 -0.53 -2.73 4.72
C SER A 120 -1.64 -2.40 5.74
N LEU A 121 -2.90 -2.70 5.42
CA LEU A 121 -4.01 -2.53 6.36
C LEU A 121 -3.96 -3.60 7.44
N ASN A 122 -3.65 -4.85 7.07
CA ASN A 122 -3.43 -5.93 8.03
C ASN A 122 -2.27 -5.62 8.99
N TYR A 123 -1.21 -4.95 8.55
CA TYR A 123 -0.13 -4.52 9.45
C TYR A 123 -0.59 -3.51 10.49
N VAL A 124 -1.44 -2.55 10.11
CA VAL A 124 -2.03 -1.60 11.05
C VAL A 124 -2.84 -2.33 12.12
N GLU A 125 -3.68 -3.29 11.73
CA GLU A 125 -4.44 -4.13 12.65
C GLU A 125 -3.52 -4.92 13.58
N LEU A 126 -2.49 -5.57 13.01
CA LEU A 126 -1.51 -6.37 13.73
C LEU A 126 -0.73 -5.53 14.76
N PHE A 127 -0.29 -4.33 14.40
CA PHE A 127 0.45 -3.46 15.33
C PHE A 127 -0.40 -3.05 16.52
N VAL A 128 -1.66 -2.70 16.26
CA VAL A 128 -2.60 -2.32 17.33
C VAL A 128 -2.94 -3.53 18.19
N PHE A 129 -3.22 -4.69 17.59
CA PHE A 129 -3.47 -5.92 18.31
C PHE A 129 -2.30 -6.29 19.23
N ILE A 130 -1.06 -6.22 18.72
CA ILE A 130 0.15 -6.52 19.50
C ILE A 130 0.32 -5.53 20.65
N GLN A 131 0.10 -4.23 20.38
CA GLN A 131 0.19 -3.19 21.40
C GLN A 131 -0.83 -3.41 22.52
N GLU A 132 -2.09 -3.67 22.19
CA GLU A 132 -3.18 -3.83 23.17
C GLU A 132 -3.12 -5.21 23.88
N SER A 133 -2.59 -6.24 23.21
CA SER A 133 -2.55 -7.60 23.79
C SER A 133 -1.28 -7.89 24.59
N PHE A 134 -0.15 -7.32 24.18
CA PHE A 134 1.16 -7.63 24.75
C PHE A 134 1.87 -6.41 25.38
N GLY A 135 1.37 -5.21 25.16
CA GLY A 135 2.05 -3.96 25.55
C GLY A 135 3.28 -3.64 24.69
N VAL A 136 3.44 -4.32 23.54
CA VAL A 136 4.60 -4.17 22.66
C VAL A 136 4.27 -3.20 21.54
N LYS A 137 5.07 -2.14 21.39
CA LYS A 137 4.92 -1.19 20.29
C LYS A 137 5.81 -1.60 19.12
N ILE A 138 5.22 -1.71 17.94
CA ILE A 138 5.92 -1.95 16.67
C ILE A 138 5.63 -0.75 15.76
N ASP A 139 6.68 -0.20 15.16
CA ASP A 139 6.57 0.74 14.05
C ASP A 139 7.07 0.07 12.76
N GLU A 140 6.83 0.71 11.62
CA GLU A 140 7.15 0.18 10.30
C GLU A 140 8.66 -0.06 10.11
N ALA A 141 9.50 0.76 10.75
CA ALA A 141 10.94 0.60 10.71
C ALA A 141 11.38 -0.68 11.41
N ILE A 142 10.85 -0.97 12.61
CA ILE A 142 11.06 -2.24 13.30
C ILE A 142 10.47 -3.38 12.46
N PHE A 143 9.24 -3.20 11.96
CA PHE A 143 8.51 -4.23 11.25
C PHE A 143 9.24 -4.72 9.98
N SER A 144 9.89 -3.83 9.24
CA SER A 144 10.73 -4.18 8.08
C SER A 144 11.85 -5.17 8.37
N ASN A 145 12.22 -5.35 9.64
CA ASN A 145 13.23 -6.31 10.08
C ASN A 145 12.62 -7.64 10.57
N ILE A 146 11.30 -7.75 10.73
CA ILE A 146 10.60 -8.89 11.37
C ILE A 146 9.43 -9.41 10.52
N MET A 147 9.61 -9.44 9.20
CA MET A 147 8.57 -9.83 8.22
C MET A 147 8.30 -11.35 8.15
N LYS A 148 8.89 -12.17 9.04
CA LYS A 148 8.58 -13.61 9.18
C LYS A 148 7.84 -13.87 10.49
N MET A 149 6.93 -14.84 10.50
CA MET A 149 6.13 -15.18 11.68
C MET A 149 6.98 -15.48 12.92
N GLN A 150 8.08 -16.22 12.76
CA GLN A 150 9.04 -16.52 13.82
C GLN A 150 9.70 -15.27 14.38
N ASP A 151 10.15 -14.35 13.52
CA ASP A 151 10.84 -13.13 13.93
C ASP A 151 9.91 -12.18 14.67
N LEU A 152 8.67 -12.04 14.18
CA LEU A 152 7.61 -11.32 14.86
C LEU A 152 7.34 -11.91 16.25
N TYR A 153 7.17 -13.22 16.34
CA TYR A 153 6.98 -13.92 17.61
C TYR A 153 8.13 -13.68 18.60
N LEU A 154 9.38 -13.86 18.15
CA LEU A 154 10.56 -13.66 18.99
C LEU A 154 10.65 -12.22 19.49
N TYR A 155 10.36 -11.26 18.62
CA TYR A 155 10.31 -9.84 18.98
C TYR A 155 9.24 -9.58 20.04
N VAL A 156 7.99 -10.00 19.82
CA VAL A 156 6.90 -9.80 20.78
C VAL A 156 7.23 -10.46 22.11
N LYS A 157 7.68 -11.72 22.11
CA LYS A 157 8.03 -12.46 23.33
C LYS A 157 9.14 -11.78 24.13
N ALA A 158 10.14 -11.21 23.47
CA ALA A 158 11.25 -10.53 24.15
C ALA A 158 10.82 -9.25 24.86
N TYR A 159 9.81 -8.54 24.34
CA TYR A 159 9.38 -7.23 24.86
C TYR A 159 8.00 -7.24 25.53
N THR A 160 7.36 -8.41 25.64
CA THR A 160 6.02 -8.56 26.23
C THR A 160 6.00 -8.02 27.66
N LEU A 161 5.07 -7.10 27.94
CA LEU A 161 4.88 -6.52 29.27
C LEU A 161 3.75 -7.22 30.04
N TYR A 162 2.72 -7.66 29.32
CA TYR A 162 1.57 -8.37 29.84
C TYR A 162 0.98 -9.26 28.75
N ILE A 163 0.08 -10.19 29.10
CA ILE A 163 -0.67 -10.99 28.12
C ILE A 163 -2.15 -10.80 28.40
N ARG A 164 -2.85 -10.11 27.50
CA ARG A 164 -4.29 -9.80 27.59
C ARG A 164 -4.90 -9.83 26.19
N PRO A 165 -5.35 -11.00 25.70
CA PRO A 165 -5.93 -11.10 24.37
C PRO A 165 -7.03 -10.04 24.18
N SER A 166 -6.84 -9.17 23.19
CA SER A 166 -7.81 -8.13 22.83
C SER A 166 -8.52 -8.52 21.53
N MET A 167 -9.82 -8.21 21.44
CA MET A 167 -10.52 -8.20 20.16
C MET A 167 -10.43 -6.79 19.59
N LEU A 168 -9.96 -6.69 18.35
CA LEU A 168 -9.78 -5.42 17.67
C LEU A 168 -10.96 -5.15 16.74
N ALA A 169 -11.54 -3.96 16.85
CA ALA A 169 -12.51 -3.44 15.90
C ALA A 169 -11.94 -2.20 15.21
N TRP A 170 -12.13 -2.06 13.89
CA TRP A 170 -11.66 -0.91 13.13
C TRP A 170 -12.25 0.40 13.65
N GLU A 171 -13.48 0.36 14.14
CA GLU A 171 -14.16 1.48 14.78
C GLU A 171 -13.33 2.04 15.95
N ASP A 172 -12.65 1.19 16.72
CA ASP A 172 -11.82 1.61 17.86
C ASP A 172 -10.49 2.24 17.41
N ILE A 173 -9.98 1.84 16.24
CA ILE A 173 -8.80 2.48 15.64
C ILE A 173 -9.19 3.86 15.12
N LEU A 174 -10.26 3.94 14.33
CA LEU A 174 -10.65 5.16 13.60
C LEU A 174 -11.29 6.22 14.50
N SER A 175 -11.94 5.83 15.59
CA SER A 175 -12.60 6.77 16.53
C SER A 175 -11.64 7.44 17.51
N LYS A 176 -10.38 6.96 17.60
CA LYS A 176 -9.37 7.60 18.46
C LYS A 176 -9.06 9.01 17.93
N GLU A 177 -9.26 10.00 18.80
CA GLU A 177 -8.98 11.40 18.49
C GLU A 177 -7.49 11.62 18.13
N ILE A 178 -7.26 12.42 17.08
CA ILE A 178 -5.93 12.89 16.67
C ILE A 178 -5.88 14.42 16.77
N ASP A 179 -4.69 14.97 17.10
CA ASP A 179 -4.45 16.41 17.20
C ASP A 179 -4.12 17.02 15.83
N GLU A 180 -4.96 16.74 14.83
CA GLU A 180 -4.86 17.28 13.47
C GLU A 180 -6.22 17.77 12.97
N LYS A 181 -6.18 18.66 11.97
CA LYS A 181 -7.37 19.21 11.33
C LYS A 181 -7.24 19.11 9.82
N LEU A 182 -8.35 18.77 9.19
CA LEU A 182 -8.47 18.79 7.74
C LEU A 182 -8.26 20.22 7.19
N VAL A 183 -7.44 20.31 6.14
CA VAL A 183 -7.20 21.56 5.41
C VAL A 183 -8.30 21.76 4.38
N TYR A 184 -9.23 22.67 4.65
CA TYR A 184 -10.32 23.01 3.73
C TYR A 184 -9.93 24.18 2.82
N SER A 185 -9.76 23.89 1.53
CA SER A 185 -9.32 24.86 0.51
C SER A 185 -10.23 24.86 -0.75
N PRO A 186 -11.55 25.08 -0.61
CA PRO A 186 -12.50 24.95 -1.72
C PRO A 186 -12.23 25.92 -2.88
N PHE A 187 -11.60 27.06 -2.62
CA PHE A 187 -11.19 28.02 -3.64
C PHE A 187 -10.07 27.46 -4.53
N ILE A 188 -9.08 26.80 -3.92
CA ILE A 188 -7.97 26.15 -4.63
C ILE A 188 -8.50 25.01 -5.51
N MET A 189 -9.37 24.15 -4.97
CA MET A 189 -10.01 23.08 -5.75
C MET A 189 -10.82 23.63 -6.94
N THR A 190 -11.48 24.78 -6.75
CA THR A 190 -12.23 25.45 -7.82
C THR A 190 -11.30 25.96 -8.92
N ILE A 191 -10.14 26.52 -8.57
CA ILE A 191 -9.12 26.95 -9.54
C ILE A 191 -8.62 25.74 -10.35
N TYR A 192 -8.24 24.65 -9.67
CA TYR A 192 -7.74 23.45 -10.36
C TYR A 192 -8.78 22.87 -11.30
N LYS A 193 -10.02 22.69 -10.87
CA LYS A 193 -11.10 22.27 -11.77
C LYS A 193 -11.26 23.20 -12.98
N THR A 194 -11.23 24.52 -12.76
CA THR A 194 -11.41 25.51 -13.84
C THR A 194 -10.29 25.43 -14.88
N VAL A 195 -9.06 25.12 -14.47
CA VAL A 195 -7.90 24.98 -15.36
C VAL A 195 -7.84 23.59 -16.01
N LEU A 196 -8.07 22.53 -15.24
CA LEU A 196 -7.89 21.14 -15.67
C LEU A 196 -9.05 20.63 -16.52
N TYR A 197 -10.30 20.99 -16.20
CA TYR A 197 -11.46 20.53 -16.96
C TYR A 197 -11.41 20.88 -18.45
N PRO A 198 -11.15 22.14 -18.87
CA PRO A 198 -11.03 22.45 -20.29
C PRO A 198 -9.84 21.74 -20.94
N PHE A 199 -8.72 21.58 -20.22
CA PHE A 199 -7.57 20.81 -20.70
C PHE A 199 -7.97 19.34 -20.98
N PHE A 200 -8.57 18.66 -20.01
CA PHE A 200 -9.00 17.26 -20.18
C PHE A 200 -10.08 17.11 -21.25
N LYS A 201 -11.04 18.03 -21.28
CA LYS A 201 -12.11 18.03 -22.28
C LYS A 201 -11.60 18.22 -23.71
N LEU A 202 -10.61 19.08 -23.92
CA LEU A 202 -10.06 19.35 -25.25
C LEU A 202 -9.06 18.28 -25.69
N TYR A 203 -8.14 17.89 -24.81
CA TYR A 203 -7.06 16.96 -25.14
C TYR A 203 -7.52 15.51 -25.17
N PHE A 204 -8.21 15.05 -24.13
CA PHE A 204 -8.65 13.65 -24.01
C PHE A 204 -10.08 13.42 -24.52
N ARG A 205 -10.78 14.47 -24.98
CA ARG A 205 -12.19 14.41 -25.39
C ARG A 205 -13.08 13.80 -24.31
N LEU A 206 -12.84 14.24 -23.07
CA LEU A 206 -13.49 13.71 -21.88
C LEU A 206 -15.02 13.74 -21.99
N GLU A 207 -15.62 12.58 -21.83
CA GLU A 207 -17.06 12.38 -21.65
C GLU A 207 -17.33 11.96 -20.21
N VAL A 208 -18.37 12.54 -19.60
CA VAL A 208 -18.76 12.25 -18.21
C VAL A 208 -20.20 11.74 -18.23
N VAL A 209 -20.40 10.55 -17.68
CA VAL A 209 -21.71 9.89 -17.55
C VAL A 209 -21.90 9.39 -16.12
N GLY A 210 -23.15 9.29 -15.66
CA GLY A 210 -23.45 8.73 -14.34
C GLY A 210 -23.19 9.64 -13.15
N GLU A 211 -23.21 10.96 -13.33
CA GLU A 211 -23.11 11.94 -12.22
C GLU A 211 -24.20 11.72 -11.16
N GLU A 212 -25.38 11.26 -11.60
CA GLU A 212 -26.52 10.88 -10.77
C GLU A 212 -26.25 9.72 -9.81
N ASN A 213 -25.19 8.94 -10.04
CA ASN A 213 -24.80 7.82 -9.18
C ASN A 213 -23.98 8.28 -7.97
N ILE A 214 -23.53 9.54 -7.92
CA ILE A 214 -22.77 10.04 -6.78
C ILE A 214 -23.74 10.19 -5.59
N PRO A 215 -23.52 9.45 -4.49
CA PRO A 215 -24.43 9.48 -3.36
C PRO A 215 -24.41 10.82 -2.63
N THR A 216 -25.49 11.14 -1.92
CA THR A 216 -25.59 12.34 -1.09
C THR A 216 -24.92 12.20 0.28
N TYR A 217 -24.52 10.98 0.63
CA TYR A 217 -23.82 10.64 1.88
C TYR A 217 -22.30 10.49 1.63
N PRO A 218 -21.46 10.52 2.68
CA PRO A 218 -20.01 10.34 2.53
C PRO A 218 -19.68 9.03 1.79
N CYS A 219 -18.80 9.11 0.81
CA CYS A 219 -18.36 7.95 0.03
C CYS A 219 -16.89 8.08 -0.34
N ILE A 220 -16.27 6.94 -0.66
CA ILE A 220 -14.93 6.87 -1.24
C ILE A 220 -15.10 6.75 -2.75
N ILE A 221 -14.42 7.62 -3.50
CA ILE A 221 -14.33 7.55 -4.95
C ILE A 221 -12.97 6.95 -5.30
N ALA A 222 -12.97 5.70 -5.73
CA ALA A 222 -11.77 4.98 -6.15
C ALA A 222 -11.73 4.90 -7.69
N PRO A 223 -10.75 5.55 -8.36
CA PRO A 223 -10.58 5.40 -9.79
C PRO A 223 -10.09 3.98 -10.14
N SER A 224 -10.12 3.62 -11.43
CA SER A 224 -9.66 2.32 -11.93
C SER A 224 -8.14 2.12 -11.85
N HIS A 225 -7.37 3.14 -11.41
CA HIS A 225 -5.91 3.13 -11.28
C HIS A 225 -5.17 2.83 -12.58
N GLN A 226 -5.72 3.27 -13.72
CA GLN A 226 -5.11 3.08 -15.03
C GLN A 226 -4.13 4.19 -15.39
N SER A 227 -4.16 5.32 -14.68
CA SER A 227 -3.25 6.44 -14.90
C SER A 227 -2.88 7.15 -13.61
N MET A 228 -1.66 7.70 -13.57
CA MET A 228 -1.28 8.67 -12.53
C MET A 228 -2.10 9.97 -12.59
N LEU A 229 -2.82 10.22 -13.69
CA LEU A 229 -3.67 11.40 -13.86
C LEU A 229 -5.08 11.24 -13.26
N ASP A 230 -5.44 10.05 -12.77
CA ASP A 230 -6.79 9.74 -12.32
C ASP A 230 -7.29 10.73 -11.25
N GLY A 231 -6.46 11.05 -10.25
CA GLY A 231 -6.82 12.01 -9.20
C GLY A 231 -7.17 13.40 -9.77
N PHE A 232 -6.33 13.91 -10.69
CA PHE A 232 -6.56 15.18 -11.36
C PHE A 232 -7.81 15.16 -12.26
N LEU A 233 -8.06 14.03 -12.91
CA LEU A 233 -9.24 13.84 -13.75
C LEU A 233 -10.52 13.87 -12.92
N ILE A 234 -10.56 13.09 -11.83
CA ILE A 234 -11.69 13.06 -10.88
C ILE A 234 -11.95 14.45 -10.31
N GLU A 235 -10.91 15.14 -9.85
CA GLU A 235 -11.02 16.52 -9.36
C GLU A 235 -11.66 17.46 -10.39
N SER A 236 -11.26 17.32 -11.66
CA SER A 236 -11.75 18.16 -12.75
C SER A 236 -13.22 17.87 -13.12
N ILE A 237 -13.74 16.68 -12.89
CA ILE A 237 -15.12 16.31 -13.26
C ILE A 237 -16.11 16.47 -12.11
N LEU A 238 -15.68 16.32 -10.86
CA LEU A 238 -16.60 16.33 -9.71
C LEU A 238 -17.46 17.61 -9.66
N PRO A 239 -18.77 17.50 -9.38
CA PRO A 239 -19.63 18.67 -9.24
C PRO A 239 -19.13 19.58 -8.12
N TYR A 240 -19.20 20.90 -8.30
CA TYR A 240 -18.63 21.87 -7.33
C TYR A 240 -19.13 21.67 -5.89
N LYS A 241 -20.38 21.22 -5.72
CA LYS A 241 -20.96 20.96 -4.39
C LYS A 241 -20.28 19.79 -3.67
N ILE A 242 -19.80 18.80 -4.41
CA ILE A 242 -19.11 17.62 -3.92
C ILE A 242 -17.62 17.92 -3.78
N LEU A 243 -17.00 18.50 -4.83
CA LEU A 243 -15.57 18.82 -4.87
C LEU A 243 -15.11 19.65 -3.67
N LYS A 244 -15.88 20.68 -3.28
CA LYS A 244 -15.55 21.56 -2.14
C LYS A 244 -15.56 20.85 -0.77
N LYS A 245 -16.05 19.61 -0.71
CA LYS A 245 -16.10 18.77 0.48
C LYS A 245 -15.34 17.46 0.30
N SER A 246 -14.59 17.32 -0.80
CA SER A 246 -13.84 16.10 -1.13
C SER A 246 -12.38 16.27 -0.74
N PHE A 247 -11.81 15.21 -0.18
CA PHE A 247 -10.38 15.09 0.08
C PHE A 247 -9.76 14.05 -0.83
N PHE A 248 -8.53 14.30 -1.27
CA PHE A 248 -7.78 13.41 -2.15
C PHE A 248 -6.67 12.74 -1.37
N LEU A 249 -6.66 11.41 -1.36
CA LEU A 249 -5.52 10.63 -0.88
C LEU A 249 -4.43 10.67 -1.95
N ALA A 250 -3.24 11.13 -1.57
CA ALA A 250 -2.14 11.34 -2.48
C ALA A 250 -0.85 10.70 -1.96
N TYR A 251 -0.17 9.96 -2.83
CA TYR A 251 1.04 9.25 -2.46
C TYR A 251 2.18 10.22 -2.12
N LYS A 252 2.73 10.08 -0.90
CA LYS A 252 3.68 11.03 -0.29
C LYS A 252 4.94 11.23 -1.12
N GLN A 253 5.46 10.17 -1.73
CA GLN A 253 6.70 10.19 -2.51
C GLN A 253 6.57 11.04 -3.78
N VAL A 254 5.35 11.13 -4.34
CA VAL A 254 5.07 11.94 -5.54
C VAL A 254 4.67 13.36 -5.13
N PHE A 255 3.67 13.47 -4.25
CA PHE A 255 3.05 14.74 -3.88
C PHE A 255 3.79 15.49 -2.76
N GLY A 256 4.83 14.89 -2.18
CA GLY A 256 5.76 15.52 -1.23
C GLY A 256 6.98 16.16 -1.89
N THR A 257 7.19 15.95 -3.19
CA THR A 257 8.32 16.53 -3.94
C THR A 257 8.22 18.06 -4.03
N PRO A 258 9.32 18.81 -4.24
CA PRO A 258 9.27 20.28 -4.34
C PRO A 258 8.28 20.79 -5.41
N LEU A 259 8.12 20.05 -6.50
CA LEU A 259 7.23 20.40 -7.61
C LEU A 259 5.74 20.29 -7.24
N LEU A 260 5.35 19.20 -6.56
CA LEU A 260 3.94 18.90 -6.24
C LEU A 260 3.57 19.21 -4.78
N SER A 261 4.53 19.50 -3.92
CA SER A 261 4.27 19.85 -2.52
C SER A 261 3.39 21.09 -2.31
N PRO A 262 3.36 22.12 -3.19
CA PRO A 262 2.40 23.20 -3.04
C PRO A 262 0.95 22.72 -3.17
N LEU A 263 0.68 21.72 -4.03
CA LEU A 263 -0.64 21.14 -4.23
C LEU A 263 -1.11 20.36 -3.00
N SER A 264 -0.22 19.55 -2.41
CA SER A 264 -0.55 18.80 -1.20
C SER A 264 -0.68 19.68 0.06
N LYS A 265 0.11 20.75 0.17
CA LYS A 265 0.07 21.65 1.34
C LYS A 265 -1.10 22.63 1.35
N HIS A 266 -1.57 23.06 0.18
CA HIS A 266 -2.61 24.09 0.08
C HIS A 266 -3.94 23.55 -0.45
N GLY A 267 -3.97 22.34 -1.01
CA GLY A 267 -5.18 21.66 -1.47
C GLY A 267 -5.88 20.87 -0.37
N GLN A 268 -7.02 20.27 -0.72
CA GLN A 268 -7.74 19.32 0.15
C GLN A 268 -7.14 17.92 -0.04
N THR A 269 -5.89 17.76 0.34
CA THR A 269 -5.08 16.57 0.06
C THR A 269 -4.58 15.96 1.36
N ILE A 270 -4.71 14.65 1.50
CA ILE A 270 -4.16 13.87 2.61
C ILE A 270 -3.04 13.01 2.05
N LEU A 271 -1.81 13.23 2.54
CA LEU A 271 -0.67 12.44 2.12
C LEU A 271 -0.70 11.05 2.78
N ILE A 272 -0.51 10.02 1.96
CA ILE A 272 -0.45 8.64 2.42
C ILE A 272 0.87 7.99 2.01
N ASP A 273 1.39 7.17 2.92
CA ASP A 273 2.53 6.31 2.71
C ASP A 273 2.22 4.95 3.35
N ALA A 274 2.22 3.89 2.56
CA ALA A 274 1.94 2.54 3.06
C ALA A 274 3.06 2.03 3.98
N ASN A 275 4.27 2.60 3.89
CA ASN A 275 5.43 2.22 4.69
C ASN A 275 5.64 3.15 5.90
N GLU A 276 4.80 4.17 6.10
CA GLU A 276 4.99 5.15 7.18
C GLU A 276 3.68 5.73 7.71
N ASN A 277 3.41 5.57 9.01
CA ASN A 277 2.32 6.25 9.73
C ASN A 277 0.91 5.98 9.14
N LEU A 278 0.69 4.82 8.50
CA LEU A 278 -0.55 4.52 7.79
C LEU A 278 -1.78 4.60 8.72
N LYS A 279 -1.66 4.06 9.94
CA LYS A 279 -2.70 4.16 10.98
C LYS A 279 -3.16 5.61 11.20
N HIS A 280 -2.21 6.52 11.33
CA HIS A 280 -2.50 7.93 11.56
C HIS A 280 -3.19 8.57 10.36
N THR A 281 -2.73 8.27 9.14
CA THR A 281 -3.39 8.74 7.91
C THR A 281 -4.82 8.23 7.79
N MET A 282 -5.10 6.99 8.17
CA MET A 282 -6.46 6.45 8.20
C MET A 282 -7.37 7.17 9.20
N GLN A 283 -6.85 7.46 10.41
CA GLN A 283 -7.56 8.26 11.41
C GLN A 283 -7.84 9.69 10.89
N HIS A 284 -6.90 10.29 10.17
CA HIS A 284 -7.10 11.60 9.55
C HIS A 284 -8.22 11.57 8.50
N CYS A 285 -8.32 10.50 7.71
CA CYS A 285 -9.41 10.32 6.75
C CYS A 285 -10.79 10.12 7.42
N ALA A 286 -10.81 9.67 8.67
CA ALA A 286 -12.02 9.46 9.45
C ALA A 286 -12.49 10.71 10.21
N LEU A 287 -11.74 11.83 10.14
CA LEU A 287 -12.17 13.09 10.75
C LEU A 287 -13.49 13.59 10.10
N PRO A 288 -14.38 14.21 10.90
CA PRO A 288 -15.69 14.66 10.45
C PRO A 288 -15.67 15.90 9.53
#